data_AF-A0A1J3JK68-F1
#
_entry.id   AF-A0A1J3JK68-F1
#
_cell.length_a   1.000
_cell.length_b   1.000
_cell.length_c   1.000
_cell.angle_alpha   90.00
_cell.angle_beta   90.00
_cell.angle_gamma   90.00
#
_symmetry.space_group_name_H-M   'P 1'
#
loop_
_entity.id
_entity.type
_entity.pdbx_description
1 polymer ?
#
loop_
_entity_poly.entity_id
_entity_poly.type
_entity_poly.pdbx_seq_one_letter_code
_entity_poly.pdbx_strand_id
1 'polypeptide(L)' 'GEGVLRDPVPLLVTRYARLGLHRYNMSKGTNYVLHHLKKYNKSMSLVASYYITLVACDPATPTSLVTFQVGVSEEAYG' A
#
# COMPACT_ATOMS: atom_id res chain seq x y z
N GLY A 1 -31.12 4.63 0.10
CA GLY A 1 -29.98 4.33 0.97
C GLY A 1 -29.17 3.28 0.28
N GLU A 2 -28.14 3.69 -0.45
CA GLU A 2 -27.41 2.81 -1.33
C GLU A 2 -26.23 2.19 -0.58
N GLY A 3 -26.25 0.87 -0.47
CA GLY A 3 -25.17 0.08 0.10
C GLY A 3 -23.92 0.25 -0.76
N VAL A 4 -22.92 0.95 -0.21
CA VAL A 4 -21.58 1.03 -0.80
C VAL A 4 -21.01 -0.39 -0.79
N LEU A 5 -21.13 -1.10 -1.91
CA LEU A 5 -20.30 -2.25 -2.21
C LEU A 5 -18.86 -1.75 -2.26
N ARG A 6 -18.18 -1.78 -1.11
CA ARG A 6 -16.74 -1.52 -1.05
C ARG A 6 -16.08 -2.61 -1.86
N ASP A 7 -15.63 -2.26 -3.05
CA ASP A 7 -14.77 -3.12 -3.85
C ASP A 7 -13.64 -3.67 -2.95
N PRO A 8 -13.43 -5.00 -2.90
CA PRO A 8 -12.44 -5.60 -2.01
C PRO A 8 -11.00 -5.34 -2.46
N VAL A 9 -10.78 -4.99 -3.74
CA VAL A 9 -9.44 -4.78 -4.31
C VAL A 9 -8.77 -3.53 -3.72
N PRO A 10 -9.43 -2.35 -3.61
CA PRO A 10 -8.89 -1.20 -2.89
C PRO A 10 -8.50 -1.50 -1.44
N LEU A 11 -9.27 -2.33 -0.73
CA LEU A 11 -8.96 -2.69 0.66
C LEU A 11 -7.70 -3.56 0.76
N LEU A 12 -7.55 -4.55 -0.11
CA LEU A 12 -6.36 -5.41 -0.14
C LEU A 12 -5.10 -4.62 -0.52
N VAL A 13 -5.18 -3.79 -1.56
CA VAL A 13 -4.07 -2.92 -1.99
C VAL A 13 -3.67 -1.96 -0.87
N THR A 14 -4.64 -1.41 -0.12
CA THR A 14 -4.36 -0.54 1.03
C THR A 14 -3.64 -1.29 2.15
N ARG A 15 -3.99 -2.55 2.41
CA ARG A 15 -3.29 -3.39 3.40
C ARG A 15 -1.85 -3.67 2.98
N TYR A 16 -1.62 -4.03 1.73
CA TYR A 16 -0.26 -4.24 1.20
C TYR A 16 0.60 -2.98 1.23
N ALA A 17 0.04 -1.83 0.87
CA ALA A 17 0.71 -0.54 0.99
C ALA A 17 1.17 -0.28 2.43
N ARG A 18 0.28 -0.47 3.41
CA ARG A 18 0.60 -0.30 4.84
C ARG A 18 1.65 -1.29 5.33
N LEU A 19 1.56 -2.56 4.91
CA LEU A 19 2.53 -3.59 5.29
C LEU A 19 3.93 -3.26 4.76
N GLY A 20 4.05 -2.87 3.49
CA GLY A 20 5.33 -2.45 2.90
C GLY A 20 5.92 -1.24 3.60
N LEU A 21 5.09 -0.25 3.92
CA LEU A 21 5.51 0.95 4.65
C LEU A 21 5.96 0.61 6.08
N HIS A 22 5.24 -0.28 6.77
CA HIS A 22 5.62 -0.74 8.10
C HIS A 22 6.96 -1.48 8.11
N ARG A 23 7.19 -2.37 7.12
CA ARG A 23 8.48 -3.04 6.93
C ARG A 23 9.61 -2.02 6.73
N TYR A 24 9.37 -0.99 5.91
CA TYR A 24 10.36 0.07 5.70
C TYR A 24 10.66 0.80 7.01
N ASN A 25 9.63 1.21 7.75
CA ASN A 25 9.76 1.87 9.05
C ASN A 25 10.61 1.06 10.04
N MET A 26 10.34 -0.24 10.17
CA MET A 26 11.16 -1.12 11.02
C MET A 26 12.62 -1.19 10.54
N SER A 27 12.86 -1.26 9.24
CA SER A 27 14.21 -1.39 8.68
C SER A 27 15.05 -0.11 8.72
N LYS A 28 14.40 1.06 8.71
CA LYS A 28 15.06 2.37 8.64
C LYS A 28 14.93 3.22 9.90
N GLY A 29 14.16 2.77 10.89
CA GLY A 29 13.86 3.56 12.08
C GLY A 29 13.05 4.83 11.78
N THR A 30 12.19 4.78 10.75
CA THR A 30 11.34 5.91 10.34
C THR A 30 9.91 5.73 10.84
N ASN A 31 9.08 6.78 10.77
CA ASN A 31 7.69 6.75 11.22
C ASN A 31 6.71 7.22 10.12
N TYR A 32 6.90 6.76 8.89
CA TYR A 32 6.02 7.15 7.79
C TYR A 32 4.63 6.53 7.93
N VAL A 33 3.60 7.34 7.67
CA VAL A 33 2.20 6.91 7.62
C VAL A 33 1.64 7.05 6.21
N LEU A 34 0.73 6.15 5.83
CA LEU A 34 0.10 6.19 4.51
C LEU A 34 -0.80 7.43 4.39
N HIS A 35 -0.53 8.31 3.43
CA HIS A 35 -1.38 9.45 3.12
C HIS A 35 -2.43 9.09 2.05
N HIS A 36 -2.01 8.57 0.89
CA HIS A 36 -2.93 8.10 -0.15
C HIS A 36 -2.23 7.16 -1.14
N LEU A 37 -3.01 6.36 -1.87
CA LEU A 37 -2.51 5.56 -2.98
C LEU A 37 -2.48 6.42 -4.26
N LYS A 38 -1.36 6.39 -4.99
CA LYS A 38 -1.24 7.09 -6.30
C LYS A 38 -1.72 6.20 -7.44
N LYS A 39 -1.24 4.96 -7.48
CA LYS A 39 -1.60 3.96 -8.49
C LYS A 39 -1.20 2.57 -8.00
N TYR A 40 -1.83 1.54 -8.55
CA TYR A 40 -1.34 0.18 -8.43
C TYR A 40 -1.51 -0.56 -9.75
N ASN A 41 -0.66 -1.56 -9.96
CA ASN A 41 -0.81 -2.53 -11.04
C ASN A 41 -0.90 -3.91 -10.41
N LYS A 42 -1.76 -4.77 -10.96
CA LYS A 42 -1.90 -6.17 -10.59
C LYS A 42 -1.51 -7.03 -11.79
N SER A 43 -0.65 -8.02 -11.62
CA SER A 43 -0.42 -9.04 -12.66
C SER A 43 -1.58 -10.04 -12.69
N MET A 44 -1.97 -10.44 -13.90
CA MET A 44 -3.03 -11.43 -14.16
C MET A 44 -2.43 -12.83 -14.42
N SER A 45 -1.38 -13.19 -13.67
CA SER A 45 -0.69 -14.48 -13.80
C SER A 45 -1.23 -15.48 -12.76
N LEU A 46 -0.80 -16.75 -12.84
CA LEU A 46 -1.11 -17.79 -11.84
C LEU A 46 -0.82 -17.34 -10.39
N VAL A 47 0.21 -16.51 -10.22
CA VAL A 47 0.59 -15.83 -8.98
C VAL A 47 0.28 -14.35 -9.16
N ALA A 48 -0.66 -13.82 -8.37
CA ALA A 48 -0.98 -12.40 -8.41
C ALA A 48 0.17 -11.60 -7.78
N SER A 49 0.65 -10.58 -8.47
CA SER A 49 1.64 -9.64 -7.94
C SER A 49 1.11 -8.23 -8.02
N TYR A 50 1.34 -7.45 -6.96
CA TYR A 50 0.91 -6.07 -6.82
C TYR A 50 2.12 -5.15 -6.81
N TYR A 51 2.11 -4.16 -7.70
CA TYR A 51 3.05 -3.05 -7.71
C TYR A 51 2.31 -1.78 -7.34
N ILE A 52 2.50 -1.31 -6.12
CA ILE A 52 1.71 -0.24 -5.50
C ILE A 52 2.60 0.99 -5.37
N THR A 53 2.17 2.11 -5.92
CA THR A 53 2.77 3.42 -5.68
C THR A 53 1.89 4.20 -4.71
N LEU A 54 2.47 4.63 -3.60
CA LEU A 54 1.76 5.37 -2.55
C LEU A 54 2.52 6.63 -2.14
N VAL A 55 1.82 7.57 -1.53
CA VAL A 55 2.41 8.71 -0.84
C VAL A 55 2.27 8.48 0.65
N ALA A 56 3.38 8.71 1.36
CA ALA A 56 3.44 8.71 2.79
C ALA A 56 3.94 10.06 3.31
N CYS A 57 3.69 10.36 4.57
CA CYS A 57 4.24 11.51 5.27
C CYS A 57 4.74 11.08 6.65
N ASP A 58 5.66 11.85 7.22
CA ASP A 58 5.99 11.72 8.63
C ASP A 58 4.97 12.53 9.44
N PRO A 59 4.29 11.96 10.45
CA PRO A 59 3.39 12.70 11.32
C PRO A 59 4.01 13.94 11.98
N ALA A 60 5.33 13.94 12.20
CA ALA A 60 6.06 15.09 12.72
C ALA A 60 6.23 16.21 11.68
N THR A 61 6.18 15.88 10.38
CA THR A 61 6.27 16.85 9.27
C THR A 61 5.23 16.51 8.18
N PRO A 62 3.93 16.71 8.45
CA PRO A 62 2.86 16.19 7.61
C PRO A 62 2.80 16.81 6.21
N THR A 63 3.42 17.96 6.00
CA THR A 63 3.57 18.61 4.67
C THR A 63 4.68 18.00 3.82
N SER A 64 5.59 17.23 4.43
CA SER A 64 6.67 16.53 3.74
C SER A 64 6.16 15.20 3.19
N LEU A 65 5.86 15.20 1.88
CA LEU A 65 5.31 14.03 1.20
C LEU A 65 6.43 13.23 0.52
N VAL A 66 6.47 11.93 0.79
CA VAL A 66 7.44 10.99 0.22
C VAL A 66 6.70 9.94 -0.60
N THR A 67 7.21 9.63 -1.80
CA THR A 67 6.63 8.58 -2.64
C THR A 67 7.34 7.25 -2.38
N PHE A 68 6.55 6.20 -2.16
CA PHE A 68 7.02 4.82 -1.97
C PHE A 68 6.48 3.91 -3.05
N GLN A 69 7.25 2.87 -3.36
CA GLN A 69 6.81 1.74 -4.16
C GLN A 69 6.88 0.45 -3.34
N VAL A 70 5.79 -0.31 -3.34
CA VAL A 70 5.67 -1.59 -2.62
C VAL A 70 5.36 -2.67 -3.64
N GLY A 71 6.19 -3.71 -3.68
CA GLY A 71 5.97 -4.94 -4.43
C GLY A 71 5.51 -6.06 -3.51
N VAL A 72 4.44 -6.76 -3.89
CA VAL A 72 3.94 -7.96 -3.19
C VAL A 72 3.68 -9.05 -4.23
N SER A 73 4.11 -10.28 -3.92
CA SER A 73 3.77 -11.47 -4.69
C SER A 73 2.94 -12.39 -3.80
N GLU A 74 1.72 -12.73 -4.23
CA GLU A 74 0.84 -13.68 -3.54
C GLU A 74 1.15 -15.10 -4.04
N GLU A 75 1.98 -15.84 -3.29
CA GLU A 75 2.37 -17.23 -3.65
C GLU A 75 1.24 -18.25 -3.42
N ALA A 76 0.24 -17.92 -2.61
CA ALA A 76 -1.02 -18.64 -2.46
C ALA A 76 -2.12 -17.67 -1.99
N TYR A 77 -3.37 -17.91 -2.40
CA TYR A 77 -4.50 -17.34 -1.65
C TYR A 77 -4.43 -17.95 -0.25
N GLY A 78 -4.21 -17.10 0.76
CA GLY A 78 -4.15 -17.52 2.17
C GLY A 78 -5.40 -18.25 2.63
#